data_AF-Q5B322-F1
#
_entry.id   AF-Q5B322-F1
#
_cell.length_a   1.000
_cell.length_b   1.000
_cell.length_c   1.000
_cell.angle_alpha   90.00
_cell.angle_beta   90.00
_cell.angle_gamma   90.00
#
_symmetry.space_group_name_H-M   'P 1'
#
loop_
_entity.id
_entity.type
_entity.pdbx_description
1 polymer ?
#
loop_
_entity_poly.entity_id
_entity_poly.type
_entity_poly.pdbx_seq_one_letter_code
_entity_poly.pdbx_strand_id
1 'polypeptide(L)'
;MPTRLRLIYLIAGALVLFAFLHLFQGPELSPTSAFLPRDTAGNNTLGFQQIFALSQHPSWRTRGLDAAANLTGLQITIPPQPPVDDRLVEAFANIQGDPWDTQHPSPGASKAWLAHLDLLKHVYQSEIETALILEDDVDWDIALRNQMMNISTAVRNLTRAPETDRSPYSLEWDVLWLGHCGERWDESIETIVFNDTHVCPHEDYRGFWPDEIALLPDLKRTVYRSNSPVCTFAYAVTHKGARRILESLGAGQGEAFDVQLQIECHSQRLTCVSVVPEVFHQYFPPAQFGVKSDVDIGNNKGDGPVEETFESVMGSTENILHSARCRALWGSDSYSVLDLLWSISAISKRSGYDVERRSITIRYWVITLPKKDSSEMPILPTRTTCMMSFELFRPSNLALLFANVFSRPQPQKFVVPACRNENATAVTQYTSGRDGFDAPKVHPINATTYDWWWFDAIQQPVPTEDGGQSQAHIVITFYNLGSEVLTEQFPKRLAEW
;
A
#
# COMPACT_ATOMS: atom_id res chain seq x y z
N MET A 1 -11.71 83.21 38.85
CA MET A 1 -11.32 82.06 37.98
C MET A 1 -11.11 80.85 38.87
N PRO A 2 -11.53 79.63 38.46
CA PRO A 2 -10.57 78.52 38.46
C PRO A 2 -10.78 77.46 37.34
N THR A 3 -11.45 77.80 36.23
CA THR A 3 -11.80 76.85 35.15
C THR A 3 -10.58 76.14 34.54
N ARG A 4 -9.46 76.85 34.32
CA ARG A 4 -8.22 76.26 33.78
C ARG A 4 -7.65 75.15 34.68
N LEU A 5 -7.72 75.30 36.01
CA LEU A 5 -7.14 74.33 36.93
C LEU A 5 -7.92 73.00 36.92
N ARG A 6 -9.26 73.06 36.86
CA ARG A 6 -10.09 71.86 36.68
C ARG A 6 -9.81 71.13 35.37
N LEU A 7 -9.60 71.86 34.28
CA LEU A 7 -9.26 71.28 32.97
C LEU A 7 -7.91 70.53 33.02
N ILE A 8 -6.89 71.09 33.69
CA ILE A 8 -5.59 70.43 33.87
C ILE A 8 -5.74 69.11 34.65
N TYR A 9 -6.49 69.10 35.76
CA TYR A 9 -6.72 67.86 36.52
C TYR A 9 -7.51 66.80 35.74
N LEU A 10 -8.49 67.20 34.92
CA LEU A 10 -9.22 66.27 34.05
C LEU A 10 -8.32 65.66 32.96
N ILE A 11 -7.46 66.47 32.33
CA ILE A 11 -6.50 65.98 31.32
C ILE A 11 -5.47 65.05 31.99
N ALA A 12 -4.93 65.41 33.16
CA ALA A 12 -4.01 64.57 33.90
C ALA A 12 -4.65 63.23 34.32
N GLY A 13 -5.89 63.25 34.82
CA GLY A 13 -6.64 62.04 35.16
C GLY A 13 -6.92 61.14 33.95
N ALA A 14 -7.27 61.74 32.80
CA ALA A 14 -7.47 61.00 31.56
C ALA A 14 -6.16 60.38 31.03
N LEU A 15 -5.03 61.10 31.11
CA LEU A 15 -3.72 60.57 30.71
C LEU A 15 -3.23 59.46 31.64
N VAL A 16 -3.45 59.56 32.95
CA VAL A 16 -3.13 58.49 33.92
C VAL A 16 -4.02 57.26 33.66
N LEU A 17 -5.32 57.44 33.41
CA LEU A 17 -6.22 56.34 33.07
C LEU A 17 -5.83 55.67 31.74
N PHE A 18 -5.47 56.45 30.72
CA PHE A 18 -5.03 55.94 29.42
C PHE A 18 -3.71 55.17 29.51
N ALA A 19 -2.73 55.70 30.26
CA ALA A 19 -1.48 55.01 30.55
C ALA A 19 -1.70 53.73 31.37
N PHE A 20 -2.61 53.76 32.36
CA PHE A 20 -2.98 52.57 33.13
C PHE A 20 -3.63 51.50 32.24
N LEU A 21 -4.56 51.89 31.36
CA LEU A 21 -5.21 50.96 30.42
C LEU A 21 -4.20 50.35 29.45
N HIS A 22 -3.24 51.11 28.91
CA HIS A 22 -2.19 50.54 28.04
C HIS A 22 -1.11 49.74 28.79
N LEU A 23 -0.88 49.99 30.09
CA LEU A 23 0.06 49.19 30.91
C LEU A 23 -0.58 47.91 31.46
N PHE A 24 -1.92 47.86 31.58
CA PHE A 24 -2.68 46.67 31.99
C PHE A 24 -3.35 45.93 30.83
N GLN A 25 -3.33 46.48 29.61
CA GLN A 25 -3.31 45.69 28.39
C GLN A 25 -1.98 44.94 28.33
N GLY A 26 -1.92 43.80 29.01
CA GLY A 26 -0.91 42.79 28.72
C GLY A 26 -0.91 42.45 27.22
N PRO A 27 0.22 42.00 26.66
CA PRO A 27 0.32 41.73 25.23
C PRO A 27 -0.82 40.82 24.78
N GLU A 28 -1.52 41.20 23.72
CA GLU A 28 -2.52 40.32 23.11
C GLU A 28 -1.83 38.99 22.82
N LEU A 29 -2.30 37.94 23.49
CA LEU A 29 -1.90 36.57 23.20
C LEU A 29 -2.38 36.28 21.79
N SER A 30 -1.49 36.50 20.82
CA SER A 30 -1.68 36.11 19.43
C SER A 30 -2.20 34.67 19.45
N PRO A 31 -3.40 34.40 18.90
CA PRO A 31 -4.11 33.16 19.17
C PRO A 31 -3.22 31.99 18.83
N THR A 32 -2.76 31.29 19.87
CA THR A 32 -1.86 30.15 19.74
C THR A 32 -2.56 29.17 18.81
N SER A 33 -1.94 28.88 17.64
CA SER A 33 -2.58 28.15 16.54
C SER A 33 -3.33 26.94 17.09
N ALA A 34 -4.66 27.03 17.12
CA ALA A 34 -5.48 26.17 17.96
C ALA A 34 -5.48 24.76 17.36
N PHE A 35 -4.61 23.91 17.91
CA PHE A 35 -4.31 22.56 17.39
C PHE A 35 -5.61 21.81 17.12
N LEU A 36 -5.87 21.50 15.85
CA LEU A 36 -7.14 20.91 15.44
C LEU A 36 -7.09 19.39 15.69
N PRO A 37 -8.23 18.72 15.93
CA PRO A 37 -8.24 17.27 16.10
C PRO A 37 -7.63 16.51 14.90
N ARG A 38 -7.77 17.07 13.69
CA ARG A 38 -7.13 16.58 12.45
C ARG A 38 -5.59 16.64 12.46
N ASP A 39 -5.00 17.51 13.28
CA ASP A 39 -3.54 17.65 13.37
C ASP A 39 -2.96 16.54 14.26
N THR A 40 -3.70 16.13 15.30
CA THR A 40 -3.40 14.94 16.11
C THR A 40 -3.42 13.66 15.27
N ALA A 41 -4.39 13.54 14.35
CA ALA A 41 -4.50 12.42 13.41
C ALA A 41 -3.31 12.29 12.44
N GLY A 42 -2.50 13.33 12.27
CA GLY A 42 -1.26 13.32 11.48
C GLY A 42 0.01 12.95 12.27
N ASN A 43 -0.10 12.59 13.56
CA ASN A 43 1.04 12.22 14.40
C ASN A 43 1.58 10.79 14.06
N ASN A 44 2.44 10.25 14.91
CA ASN A 44 3.02 8.90 14.77
C ASN A 44 2.10 7.76 15.29
N THR A 45 1.02 8.06 16.00
CA THR A 45 0.00 7.08 16.45
C THR A 45 -1.31 7.20 15.66
N LEU A 46 -1.32 7.98 14.57
CA LEU A 46 -2.52 8.35 13.80
C LEU A 46 -3.64 8.94 14.67
N GLY A 47 -3.29 9.60 15.76
CA GLY A 47 -4.23 10.17 16.73
C GLY A 47 -4.89 9.17 17.70
N PHE A 48 -4.67 7.87 17.56
CA PHE A 48 -5.05 6.88 18.57
C PHE A 48 -4.10 6.95 19.77
N GLN A 49 -4.53 6.47 20.94
CA GLN A 49 -3.64 6.39 22.11
C GLN A 49 -2.52 5.37 21.89
N GLN A 50 -2.80 4.27 21.19
CA GLN A 50 -1.83 3.24 20.85
C GLN A 50 -2.17 2.56 19.51
N ILE A 51 -1.14 2.20 18.74
CA ILE A 51 -1.28 1.26 17.61
C ILE A 51 -0.71 -0.09 18.06
N PHE A 52 -1.49 -1.16 17.89
CA PHE A 52 -1.10 -2.54 18.10
C PHE A 52 -1.09 -3.31 16.78
N ALA A 53 -0.20 -4.29 16.65
CA ALA A 53 -0.25 -5.27 15.57
C ALA A 53 -0.29 -6.70 16.12
N LEU A 54 -1.14 -7.52 15.50
CA LEU A 54 -1.37 -8.92 15.85
C LEU A 54 -0.35 -9.80 15.13
N SER A 55 0.59 -10.36 15.89
CA SER A 55 1.51 -11.41 15.42
C SER A 55 1.85 -12.36 16.56
N GLN A 56 2.08 -13.64 16.25
CA GLN A 56 2.46 -14.65 17.25
C GLN A 56 3.98 -14.71 17.47
N HIS A 57 4.77 -14.38 16.44
CA HIS A 57 6.24 -14.41 16.49
C HIS A 57 6.88 -13.58 15.36
N PRO A 58 8.12 -13.09 15.53
CA PRO A 58 8.84 -12.38 14.47
C PRO A 58 8.92 -13.19 13.17
N SER A 59 8.55 -12.56 12.06
CA SER A 59 8.48 -13.17 10.73
C SER A 59 8.71 -12.13 9.63
N TRP A 60 8.72 -12.51 8.35
CA TRP A 60 8.78 -11.59 7.22
C TRP A 60 7.62 -10.56 7.26
N ARG A 61 6.49 -10.96 7.86
CA ARG A 61 5.31 -10.12 8.10
C ARG A 61 5.68 -8.97 9.02
N THR A 62 6.20 -9.27 10.21
CA THR A 62 6.61 -8.24 11.19
C THR A 62 7.79 -7.41 10.69
N ARG A 63 8.79 -8.02 10.01
CA ARG A 63 9.94 -7.28 9.44
C ARG A 63 9.52 -6.29 8.37
N GLY A 64 8.55 -6.65 7.51
CA GLY A 64 7.97 -5.73 6.55
C GLY A 64 7.10 -4.64 7.19
N LEU A 65 6.38 -4.96 8.26
CA LEU A 65 5.59 -4.00 9.05
C LEU A 65 6.49 -2.95 9.70
N ASP A 66 7.57 -3.38 10.36
CA ASP A 66 8.58 -2.49 10.97
C ASP A 66 9.26 -1.61 9.92
N ALA A 67 9.57 -2.15 8.74
CA ALA A 67 10.14 -1.39 7.63
C ALA A 67 9.19 -0.30 7.12
N ALA A 68 7.91 -0.62 6.92
CA ALA A 68 6.88 0.35 6.53
C ALA A 68 6.67 1.42 7.61
N ALA A 69 6.61 1.03 8.88
CA ALA A 69 6.42 1.93 10.02
C ALA A 69 7.60 2.90 10.20
N ASN A 70 8.83 2.42 10.03
CA ASN A 70 10.03 3.26 10.05
C ASN A 70 10.05 4.25 8.86
N LEU A 71 9.56 3.86 7.68
CA LEU A 71 9.48 4.75 6.52
C LEU A 71 8.48 5.90 6.69
N THR A 72 7.28 5.63 7.24
CA THR A 72 6.24 6.66 7.45
C THR A 72 6.30 7.35 8.82
N GLY A 73 7.14 6.83 9.73
CA GLY A 73 7.30 7.34 11.09
C GLY A 73 6.10 7.02 11.99
N LEU A 74 5.56 5.80 11.91
CA LEU A 74 4.53 5.29 12.81
C LEU A 74 5.14 4.57 14.02
N GLN A 75 4.44 4.65 15.15
CA GLN A 75 4.77 3.94 16.38
C GLN A 75 3.78 2.79 16.58
N ILE A 76 4.14 1.62 16.05
CA ILE A 76 3.41 0.36 16.22
C ILE A 76 3.99 -0.40 17.42
N THR A 77 3.19 -1.23 18.08
CA THR A 77 3.64 -2.14 19.14
C THR A 77 3.09 -3.53 18.86
N ILE A 78 3.96 -4.54 18.85
CA ILE A 78 3.59 -5.95 18.79
C ILE A 78 3.67 -6.48 20.23
N PRO A 79 2.55 -6.57 20.97
CA PRO A 79 2.56 -7.10 22.33
C PRO A 79 2.76 -8.63 22.31
N PRO A 80 3.43 -9.24 23.29
CA PRO A 80 3.60 -10.68 23.34
C PRO A 80 2.25 -11.41 23.40
N GLN A 81 1.93 -12.20 22.36
CA GLN A 81 0.74 -13.05 22.32
C GLN A 81 0.98 -14.35 23.11
N PRO A 82 0.01 -14.83 23.91
CA PRO A 82 0.09 -16.13 24.55
C PRO A 82 -0.09 -17.26 23.51
N PRO A 83 0.70 -18.36 23.57
CA PRO A 83 0.48 -19.51 22.70
C PRO A 83 -0.91 -20.11 22.87
N VAL A 84 -1.64 -20.27 21.77
CA VAL A 84 -3.00 -20.83 21.77
C VAL A 84 -2.94 -22.36 21.68
N ASP A 85 -3.16 -23.04 22.79
CA ASP A 85 -3.21 -24.51 22.88
C ASP A 85 -4.32 -25.08 21.98
N ASP A 86 -4.02 -26.11 21.18
CA ASP A 86 -4.96 -26.68 20.21
C ASP A 86 -6.26 -27.21 20.86
N ARG A 87 -6.26 -27.56 22.15
CA ARG A 87 -7.48 -27.95 22.88
C ARG A 87 -8.39 -26.77 23.16
N LEU A 88 -7.82 -25.56 23.34
CA LEU A 88 -8.60 -24.33 23.42
C LEU A 88 -9.18 -23.96 22.06
N VAL A 89 -8.42 -24.20 20.98
CA VAL A 89 -8.90 -24.03 19.59
C VAL A 89 -10.06 -24.98 19.30
N GLU A 90 -9.91 -26.27 19.62
CA GLU A 90 -10.96 -27.29 19.49
C GLU A 90 -12.20 -26.96 20.34
N ALA A 91 -12.00 -26.59 21.62
CA ALA A 91 -13.09 -26.22 22.50
C ALA A 91 -13.82 -24.95 22.04
N PHE A 92 -13.10 -23.94 21.54
CA PHE A 92 -13.66 -22.69 21.04
C PHE A 92 -14.45 -22.90 19.75
N ALA A 93 -13.88 -23.65 18.79
CA ALA A 93 -14.57 -24.01 17.55
C ALA A 93 -15.87 -24.79 17.80
N ASN A 94 -15.90 -25.63 18.85
CA ASN A 94 -17.06 -26.44 19.20
C ASN A 94 -17.97 -25.81 20.29
N ILE A 95 -17.86 -24.50 20.58
CA ILE A 95 -18.88 -23.83 21.40
C ILE A 95 -20.21 -23.88 20.64
N GLN A 96 -21.25 -24.43 21.27
CA GLN A 96 -22.57 -24.51 20.64
C GLN A 96 -23.15 -23.10 20.42
N GLY A 97 -23.46 -22.80 19.16
CA GLY A 97 -24.36 -21.72 18.79
C GLY A 97 -25.83 -22.06 19.11
N ASP A 98 -26.72 -21.17 18.67
CA ASP A 98 -28.16 -21.43 18.63
C ASP A 98 -28.45 -22.71 17.80
N PRO A 99 -29.54 -23.49 18.03
CA PRO A 99 -29.77 -24.79 17.37
C PRO A 99 -29.93 -24.80 15.84
N TRP A 100 -29.68 -23.67 15.18
CA TRP A 100 -29.82 -23.42 13.75
C TRP A 100 -28.45 -23.42 13.05
N ASP A 101 -27.78 -24.56 13.11
CA ASP A 101 -26.63 -24.96 12.25
C ASP A 101 -25.65 -23.81 11.93
N THR A 102 -25.11 -23.20 12.99
CA THR A 102 -24.21 -22.04 12.85
C THR A 102 -22.83 -22.49 12.37
N GLN A 103 -22.33 -21.87 11.31
CA GLN A 103 -21.05 -22.24 10.69
C GLN A 103 -19.90 -22.00 11.66
N HIS A 104 -19.33 -23.09 12.18
CA HIS A 104 -18.27 -23.08 13.18
C HIS A 104 -16.92 -22.62 12.60
N PRO A 105 -16.06 -21.97 13.40
CA PRO A 105 -14.82 -21.41 12.89
C PRO A 105 -13.76 -22.50 12.66
N SER A 106 -13.06 -22.42 11.52
CA SER A 106 -11.92 -23.31 11.21
C SER A 106 -10.81 -23.22 12.27
N PRO A 107 -9.91 -24.22 12.41
CA PRO A 107 -8.85 -24.15 13.43
C PRO A 107 -7.92 -22.95 13.24
N GLY A 108 -7.62 -22.56 11.99
CA GLY A 108 -6.89 -21.33 11.68
C GLY A 108 -7.66 -20.06 12.06
N ALA A 109 -8.95 -19.97 11.70
CA ALA A 109 -9.80 -18.83 12.07
C ALA A 109 -10.00 -18.70 13.58
N SER A 110 -10.11 -19.83 14.29
CA SER A 110 -10.20 -19.90 15.75
C SER A 110 -8.93 -19.39 16.43
N LYS A 111 -7.74 -19.74 15.90
CA LYS A 111 -6.45 -19.20 16.40
C LYS A 111 -6.36 -17.68 16.19
N ALA A 112 -6.79 -17.17 15.04
CA ALA A 112 -6.85 -15.73 14.79
C ALA A 112 -7.84 -15.02 15.74
N TRP A 113 -9.07 -15.52 15.85
CA TRP A 113 -10.13 -14.97 16.71
C TRP A 113 -9.67 -14.87 18.17
N LEU A 114 -9.05 -15.92 18.71
CA LEU A 114 -8.53 -15.92 20.09
C LEU A 114 -7.43 -14.88 20.32
N ALA A 115 -6.58 -14.60 19.32
CA ALA A 115 -5.56 -13.55 19.37
C ALA A 115 -6.17 -12.13 19.27
N HIS A 116 -7.18 -11.90 18.41
CA HIS A 116 -7.93 -10.64 18.38
C HIS A 116 -8.61 -10.36 19.74
N LEU A 117 -9.25 -11.38 20.34
CA LEU A 117 -9.82 -11.26 21.67
C LEU A 117 -8.77 -10.94 22.74
N ASP A 118 -7.52 -11.41 22.61
CA ASP A 118 -6.46 -11.11 23.57
C ASP A 118 -5.96 -9.66 23.46
N LEU A 119 -5.79 -9.13 22.24
CA LEU A 119 -5.54 -7.70 22.05
C LEU A 119 -6.68 -6.84 22.60
N LEU A 120 -7.94 -7.23 22.40
CA LEU A 120 -9.10 -6.52 22.94
C LEU A 120 -9.15 -6.57 24.48
N LYS A 121 -8.79 -7.72 25.09
CA LYS A 121 -8.59 -7.82 26.55
C LYS A 121 -7.51 -6.85 27.02
N HIS A 122 -6.37 -6.77 26.32
CA HIS A 122 -5.28 -5.86 26.68
C HIS A 122 -5.70 -4.39 26.60
N VAL A 123 -6.40 -3.97 25.53
CA VAL A 123 -6.97 -2.62 25.38
C VAL A 123 -7.92 -2.29 26.55
N TYR A 124 -8.85 -3.19 26.86
CA TYR A 124 -9.84 -2.96 27.91
C TYR A 124 -9.23 -2.96 29.32
N GLN A 125 -8.36 -3.91 29.64
CA GLN A 125 -7.73 -4.06 30.96
C GLN A 125 -6.66 -3.00 31.25
N SER A 126 -6.06 -2.40 30.22
CA SER A 126 -5.06 -1.34 30.35
C SER A 126 -5.65 0.08 30.29
N GLU A 127 -6.99 0.20 30.33
CA GLU A 127 -7.74 1.47 30.26
C GLU A 127 -7.36 2.35 29.04
N ILE A 128 -7.09 1.71 27.89
CA ILE A 128 -6.74 2.42 26.65
C ILE A 128 -8.03 2.95 25.99
N GLU A 129 -8.15 4.28 25.91
CA GLU A 129 -9.33 5.00 25.43
C GLU A 129 -9.61 4.73 23.95
N THR A 130 -8.57 4.72 23.12
CA THR A 130 -8.63 4.36 21.69
C THR A 130 -7.40 3.59 21.24
N ALA A 131 -7.61 2.47 20.55
CA ALA A 131 -6.53 1.65 20.00
C ALA A 131 -6.81 1.32 18.52
N LEU A 132 -5.78 1.41 17.68
CA LEU A 132 -5.79 0.83 16.34
C LEU A 132 -5.17 -0.56 16.38
N ILE A 133 -5.87 -1.57 15.88
CA ILE A 133 -5.39 -2.95 15.76
C ILE A 133 -5.14 -3.25 14.27
N LEU A 134 -3.97 -3.81 13.98
CA LEU A 134 -3.48 -4.16 12.66
C LEU A 134 -3.18 -5.66 12.55
N GLU A 135 -3.36 -6.24 11.37
CA GLU A 135 -2.81 -7.56 11.02
C GLU A 135 -1.34 -7.42 10.55
N ASP A 136 -0.46 -8.38 10.83
CA ASP A 136 0.99 -8.19 10.64
C ASP A 136 1.48 -8.20 9.17
N ASP A 137 0.67 -8.65 8.22
CA ASP A 137 0.91 -8.49 6.79
C ASP A 137 0.22 -7.26 6.17
N VAL A 138 -0.31 -6.33 6.97
CA VAL A 138 -0.89 -5.09 6.47
C VAL A 138 0.16 -4.08 5.96
N ASP A 139 -0.24 -3.28 4.97
CA ASP A 139 0.53 -2.19 4.39
C ASP A 139 -0.40 -1.01 4.04
N TRP A 140 0.18 0.14 3.73
CA TRP A 140 -0.50 1.43 3.57
C TRP A 140 0.25 2.37 2.62
N ASP A 141 -0.39 3.46 2.20
CA ASP A 141 0.26 4.47 1.38
C ASP A 141 1.26 5.30 2.20
N ILE A 142 2.40 5.68 1.62
CA ILE A 142 3.37 6.61 2.26
C ILE A 142 2.71 7.89 2.82
N ALA A 143 1.60 8.33 2.23
CA ALA A 143 0.85 9.51 2.61
C ALA A 143 -0.18 9.28 3.73
N LEU A 144 -0.30 8.05 4.28
CA LEU A 144 -1.27 7.64 5.30
C LEU A 144 -1.52 8.69 6.39
N ARG A 145 -0.45 9.27 6.96
CA ARG A 145 -0.56 10.30 8.01
C ARG A 145 -1.32 11.55 7.56
N ASN A 146 -1.19 11.96 6.29
CA ASN A 146 -1.97 13.05 5.70
C ASN A 146 -3.42 12.63 5.40
N GLN A 147 -3.61 11.39 4.92
CA GLN A 147 -4.96 10.83 4.67
C GLN A 147 -5.77 10.78 5.97
N MET A 148 -5.15 10.34 7.07
CA MET A 148 -5.77 10.26 8.39
C MET A 148 -6.21 11.62 8.95
N MET A 149 -5.57 12.75 8.57
CA MET A 149 -6.05 14.10 8.91
C MET A 149 -7.41 14.42 8.25
N ASN A 150 -7.58 14.01 6.99
CA ASN A 150 -8.81 14.24 6.24
C ASN A 150 -9.90 13.27 6.69
N ILE A 151 -9.55 12.01 6.95
CA ILE A 151 -10.44 11.01 7.57
C ILE A 151 -10.92 11.48 8.95
N SER A 152 -10.04 12.03 9.79
CA SER A 152 -10.41 12.65 11.08
C SER A 152 -11.48 13.73 10.91
N THR A 153 -11.32 14.58 9.89
CA THR A 153 -12.29 15.63 9.56
C THR A 153 -13.63 15.02 9.09
N ALA A 154 -13.59 13.96 8.28
CA ALA A 154 -14.78 13.29 7.74
C ALA A 154 -15.54 12.45 8.78
N VAL A 155 -14.86 11.66 9.62
CA VAL A 155 -15.46 10.89 10.72
C VAL A 155 -16.14 11.84 11.70
N ARG A 156 -15.47 12.92 12.14
CA ARG A 156 -16.06 13.92 13.06
C ARG A 156 -17.30 14.61 12.47
N ASN A 157 -17.37 14.78 11.15
CA ASN A 157 -18.55 15.32 10.47
C ASN A 157 -19.72 14.30 10.51
N LEU A 158 -19.46 13.05 10.12
CA LEU A 158 -20.43 11.95 10.15
C LEU A 158 -21.00 11.73 11.57
N THR A 159 -20.12 11.70 12.58
CA THR A 159 -20.53 11.53 13.99
C THR A 159 -21.09 12.80 14.63
N ARG A 160 -21.10 13.93 13.91
CA ARG A 160 -21.63 15.24 14.36
C ARG A 160 -20.93 15.74 15.63
N ALA A 161 -19.62 15.52 15.72
CA ALA A 161 -18.80 15.80 16.89
C ALA A 161 -18.75 17.31 17.22
N PRO A 162 -19.06 17.73 18.46
CA PRO A 162 -19.12 19.15 18.82
C PRO A 162 -17.73 19.82 18.80
N GLU A 163 -17.69 21.14 18.62
CA GLU A 163 -16.43 21.93 18.62
C GLU A 163 -15.66 21.87 19.95
N THR A 164 -16.32 21.44 21.03
CA THR A 164 -15.70 21.20 22.35
C THR A 164 -14.97 19.87 22.43
N ASP A 165 -15.37 18.86 21.66
CA ASP A 165 -14.66 17.58 21.57
C ASP A 165 -13.35 17.76 20.80
N ARG A 166 -12.25 17.23 21.37
CA ARG A 166 -10.89 17.36 20.86
C ARG A 166 -10.27 16.04 20.37
N SER A 167 -11.01 14.93 20.49
CA SER A 167 -10.55 13.64 19.98
C SER A 167 -10.53 13.63 18.43
N PRO A 168 -9.52 13.01 17.79
CA PRO A 168 -9.35 13.09 16.34
C PRO A 168 -10.53 12.51 15.54
N TYR A 169 -11.19 11.48 16.06
CA TYR A 169 -12.26 10.75 15.35
C TYR A 169 -13.63 10.85 16.02
N SER A 170 -13.81 11.74 17.02
CA SER A 170 -14.86 11.61 18.05
C SER A 170 -14.72 10.30 18.84
N LEU A 171 -15.64 10.06 19.79
CA LEU A 171 -15.79 8.78 20.49
C LEU A 171 -17.20 8.15 20.26
N GLU A 172 -17.97 8.68 19.30
CA GLU A 172 -19.34 8.23 18.97
C GLU A 172 -19.33 7.06 17.94
N TRP A 173 -18.48 6.08 18.24
CA TRP A 173 -18.27 4.83 17.52
C TRP A 173 -17.67 3.76 18.46
N ASP A 174 -17.97 2.50 18.19
CA ASP A 174 -17.37 1.34 18.86
C ASP A 174 -16.23 0.75 18.02
N VAL A 175 -16.39 0.74 16.68
CA VAL A 175 -15.39 0.31 15.69
C VAL A 175 -15.22 1.40 14.62
N LEU A 176 -13.97 1.66 14.24
CA LEU A 176 -13.60 2.47 13.08
C LEU A 176 -12.74 1.62 12.15
N TRP A 177 -13.33 1.15 11.05
CA TRP A 177 -12.69 0.30 10.06
C TRP A 177 -11.83 1.14 9.10
N LEU A 178 -10.54 0.80 8.99
CA LEU A 178 -9.55 1.52 8.18
C LEU A 178 -8.87 0.64 7.12
N GLY A 179 -9.02 -0.68 7.24
CA GLY A 179 -8.51 -1.70 6.32
C GLY A 179 -9.41 -2.93 6.29
N HIS A 180 -9.93 -3.25 5.11
CA HIS A 180 -10.89 -4.31 4.84
C HIS A 180 -10.72 -4.86 3.42
N CYS A 181 -11.27 -6.05 3.16
CA CYS A 181 -11.44 -6.61 1.81
C CYS A 181 -12.54 -5.91 1.01
N GLY A 182 -13.28 -4.98 1.61
CA GLY A 182 -14.38 -4.23 0.99
C GLY A 182 -15.61 -4.15 1.89
N GLU A 183 -16.58 -3.33 1.48
CA GLU A 183 -17.84 -3.13 2.19
C GLU A 183 -19.01 -2.83 1.24
N ARG A 184 -20.21 -3.21 1.64
CA ARG A 184 -21.47 -2.88 0.95
C ARG A 184 -21.91 -1.44 1.12
N TRP A 185 -22.39 -0.83 0.04
CA TRP A 185 -22.86 0.56 0.02
C TRP A 185 -24.13 0.75 -0.81
N ASP A 186 -25.03 1.62 -0.34
CA ASP A 186 -26.18 2.10 -1.09
C ASP A 186 -26.50 3.58 -0.79
N GLU A 187 -27.29 4.21 -1.66
CA GLU A 187 -27.62 5.65 -1.61
C GLU A 187 -28.32 6.11 -0.32
N SER A 188 -28.86 5.20 0.51
CA SER A 188 -29.51 5.54 1.78
C SER A 188 -28.52 5.73 2.94
N ILE A 189 -27.26 5.29 2.79
CA ILE A 189 -26.24 5.37 3.83
C ILE A 189 -25.67 6.79 3.92
N GLU A 190 -25.72 7.40 5.10
CA GLU A 190 -25.11 8.72 5.34
C GLU A 190 -23.59 8.67 5.09
N THR A 191 -23.15 9.37 4.05
CA THR A 191 -21.81 9.26 3.49
C THR A 191 -21.14 10.62 3.34
N ILE A 192 -19.94 10.78 3.92
CA ILE A 192 -19.10 11.97 3.79
C ILE A 192 -18.03 11.71 2.72
N VAL A 193 -18.20 12.31 1.54
CA VAL A 193 -17.24 12.22 0.42
C VAL A 193 -16.22 13.35 0.48
N PHE A 194 -14.93 13.07 0.27
CA PHE A 194 -13.87 14.08 0.23
C PHE A 194 -12.76 13.76 -0.78
N ASN A 195 -11.97 14.78 -1.12
CA ASN A 195 -10.82 14.63 -2.00
C ASN A 195 -9.66 13.94 -1.29
N ASP A 196 -9.19 12.83 -1.84
CA ASP A 196 -7.86 12.27 -1.60
C ASP A 196 -7.24 11.91 -2.95
N THR A 197 -5.95 12.17 -3.11
CA THR A 197 -5.17 11.85 -4.32
C THR A 197 -4.50 10.47 -4.25
N HIS A 198 -4.61 9.80 -3.11
CA HIS A 198 -4.01 8.48 -2.83
C HIS A 198 -5.11 7.40 -2.77
N VAL A 199 -6.08 7.49 -3.68
CA VAL A 199 -7.17 6.54 -3.90
C VAL A 199 -6.99 5.95 -5.29
N CYS A 200 -7.04 4.63 -5.43
CA CYS A 200 -6.99 3.97 -6.73
C CYS A 200 -8.22 4.31 -7.60
N PRO A 201 -8.08 4.39 -8.94
CA PRO A 201 -9.22 4.41 -9.84
C PRO A 201 -10.16 3.22 -9.59
N HIS A 202 -11.45 3.38 -9.85
CA HIS A 202 -12.41 2.28 -9.73
C HIS A 202 -12.10 1.07 -10.66
N GLU A 203 -11.40 1.28 -11.78
CA GLU A 203 -10.90 0.19 -12.64
C GLU A 203 -9.76 -0.63 -11.99
N ASP A 204 -9.05 -0.06 -11.01
CA ASP A 204 -7.94 -0.67 -10.29
C ASP A 204 -8.33 -1.27 -8.93
N TYR A 205 -9.51 -0.94 -8.40
CA TYR A 205 -9.99 -1.47 -7.12
C TYR A 205 -10.15 -3.00 -7.15
N ARG A 206 -9.66 -3.68 -6.11
CA ARG A 206 -9.75 -5.12 -5.89
C ARG A 206 -10.33 -5.38 -4.51
N GLY A 207 -11.40 -6.15 -4.43
CA GLY A 207 -12.12 -6.39 -3.18
C GLY A 207 -13.52 -6.93 -3.41
N PHE A 208 -14.28 -7.07 -2.33
CA PHE A 208 -15.71 -7.37 -2.38
C PHE A 208 -16.53 -6.15 -2.81
N TRP A 209 -17.70 -6.44 -3.39
CA TRP A 209 -18.69 -5.48 -3.86
C TRP A 209 -18.16 -4.34 -4.78
N PRO A 210 -17.31 -4.64 -5.78
CA PRO A 210 -16.77 -3.60 -6.66
C PRO A 210 -17.86 -2.85 -7.45
N ASP A 211 -18.99 -3.49 -7.74
CA ASP A 211 -20.15 -2.86 -8.37
C ASP A 211 -20.83 -1.82 -7.45
N GLU A 212 -20.78 -2.00 -6.12
CA GLU A 212 -21.32 -1.05 -5.14
C GLU A 212 -20.33 0.10 -4.90
N ILE A 213 -19.02 -0.21 -4.84
CA ILE A 213 -17.95 0.80 -4.85
C ILE A 213 -18.02 1.67 -6.12
N ALA A 214 -18.35 1.08 -7.27
CA ALA A 214 -18.49 1.79 -8.54
C ALA A 214 -19.62 2.85 -8.56
N LEU A 215 -20.55 2.83 -7.59
CA LEU A 215 -21.57 3.87 -7.40
C LEU A 215 -21.05 5.11 -6.66
N LEU A 216 -19.93 4.99 -5.94
CA LEU A 216 -19.28 6.12 -5.27
C LEU A 216 -18.59 7.05 -6.30
N PRO A 217 -18.29 8.31 -5.94
CA PRO A 217 -17.56 9.19 -6.84
C PRO A 217 -16.07 8.79 -6.98
N ASP A 218 -15.67 8.41 -8.19
CA ASP A 218 -14.29 7.98 -8.50
C ASP A 218 -13.21 9.02 -8.11
N LEU A 219 -12.04 8.49 -7.74
CA LEU A 219 -10.91 9.23 -7.16
C LEU A 219 -11.31 10.12 -5.96
N LYS A 220 -12.24 9.64 -5.13
CA LYS A 220 -12.59 10.22 -3.81
C LYS A 220 -12.48 9.15 -2.75
N ARG A 221 -12.24 9.59 -1.51
CA ARG A 221 -12.38 8.75 -0.33
C ARG A 221 -13.67 9.13 0.38
N THR A 222 -14.31 8.15 1.01
CA THR A 222 -15.57 8.33 1.72
C THR A 222 -15.46 7.85 3.16
N VAL A 223 -16.32 8.38 4.03
CA VAL A 223 -16.54 7.85 5.37
C VAL A 223 -18.04 7.71 5.60
N TYR A 224 -18.50 6.54 6.00
CA TYR A 224 -19.92 6.26 6.25
C TYR A 224 -20.14 5.34 7.45
N ARG A 225 -21.40 5.22 7.91
CA ARG A 225 -21.78 4.27 8.96
C ARG A 225 -21.79 2.86 8.38
N SER A 226 -20.98 1.96 8.93
CA SER A 226 -20.76 0.64 8.34
C SER A 226 -22.05 -0.20 8.26
N ASN A 227 -22.20 -0.91 7.14
CA ASN A 227 -23.28 -1.82 6.81
C ASN A 227 -22.77 -3.28 6.75
N SER A 228 -21.60 -3.55 6.17
CA SER A 228 -21.03 -4.91 6.06
C SER A 228 -19.55 -4.89 5.60
N PRO A 229 -18.60 -4.47 6.45
CA PRO A 229 -17.17 -4.56 6.16
C PRO A 229 -16.65 -5.99 6.44
N VAL A 230 -15.69 -6.47 5.66
CA VAL A 230 -15.11 -7.83 5.79
C VAL A 230 -13.58 -7.78 5.82
N CYS A 231 -12.92 -8.70 6.51
CA CYS A 231 -11.48 -8.70 6.83
C CYS A 231 -11.06 -7.55 7.77
N THR A 232 -10.16 -7.85 8.71
CA THR A 232 -9.78 -6.96 9.83
C THR A 232 -8.38 -6.35 9.71
N PHE A 233 -7.87 -6.22 8.47
CA PHE A 233 -6.52 -5.72 8.14
C PHE A 233 -6.11 -4.52 8.99
N ALA A 234 -7.03 -3.55 9.18
CA ALA A 234 -6.91 -2.50 10.18
C ALA A 234 -8.28 -2.06 10.72
N TYR A 235 -8.50 -2.20 12.02
CA TYR A 235 -9.68 -1.69 12.71
C TYR A 235 -9.29 -1.03 14.03
N ALA A 236 -9.84 0.16 14.29
CA ALA A 236 -9.71 0.82 15.58
C ALA A 236 -10.93 0.57 16.46
N VAL A 237 -10.72 0.59 17.77
CA VAL A 237 -11.75 0.43 18.81
C VAL A 237 -11.63 1.53 19.86
N THR A 238 -12.76 1.99 20.39
CA THR A 238 -12.80 2.74 21.66
C THR A 238 -12.74 1.76 22.84
N HIS A 239 -12.40 2.20 24.06
CA HIS A 239 -12.42 1.35 25.27
C HIS A 239 -13.78 0.66 25.47
N LYS A 240 -14.87 1.43 25.26
CA LYS A 240 -16.27 0.96 25.25
C LYS A 240 -16.53 -0.04 24.13
N GLY A 241 -16.01 0.21 22.93
CA GLY A 241 -16.11 -0.69 21.78
C GLY A 241 -15.42 -2.02 22.06
N ALA A 242 -14.17 -2.00 22.52
CA ALA A 242 -13.41 -3.19 22.90
C ALA A 242 -14.16 -4.04 23.93
N ARG A 243 -14.76 -3.43 24.95
CA ARG A 243 -15.63 -4.12 25.91
C ARG A 243 -16.82 -4.82 25.23
N ARG A 244 -17.57 -4.11 24.38
CA ARG A 244 -18.77 -4.66 23.71
C ARG A 244 -18.43 -5.78 22.73
N ILE A 245 -17.28 -5.69 22.07
CA ILE A 245 -16.75 -6.76 21.21
C ILE A 245 -16.38 -7.98 22.06
N LEU A 246 -15.73 -7.81 23.22
CA LEU A 246 -15.47 -8.92 24.15
C LEU A 246 -16.76 -9.55 24.69
N GLU A 247 -17.79 -8.75 24.99
CA GLU A 247 -19.09 -9.21 25.47
C GLU A 247 -19.88 -9.99 24.41
N SER A 248 -19.71 -9.69 23.11
CA SER A 248 -20.46 -10.31 22.01
C SER A 248 -19.67 -11.41 21.28
N LEU A 249 -18.43 -11.14 20.86
CA LEU A 249 -17.57 -12.07 20.12
C LEU A 249 -16.81 -13.05 21.03
N GLY A 250 -16.83 -12.86 22.35
CA GLY A 250 -16.16 -13.76 23.30
C GLY A 250 -16.73 -15.18 23.35
N ALA A 251 -17.91 -15.41 22.76
CA ALA A 251 -18.58 -16.71 22.72
C ALA A 251 -18.22 -17.60 21.52
N GLY A 252 -17.46 -17.11 20.53
CA GLY A 252 -17.03 -17.91 19.37
C GLY A 252 -18.13 -18.37 18.41
N GLN A 253 -19.33 -17.78 18.50
CA GLN A 253 -20.51 -18.18 17.71
C GLN A 253 -20.49 -17.52 16.32
N GLY A 254 -19.68 -18.04 15.39
CA GLY A 254 -19.62 -17.62 13.99
C GLY A 254 -18.44 -18.23 13.23
N GLU A 255 -18.31 -17.95 11.92
CA GLU A 255 -17.26 -18.55 11.06
C GLU A 255 -15.86 -17.95 11.28
N ALA A 256 -15.78 -16.65 11.55
CA ALA A 256 -14.53 -15.93 11.74
C ALA A 256 -14.77 -14.64 12.56
N PHE A 257 -13.69 -14.09 13.12
CA PHE A 257 -13.73 -12.89 13.95
C PHE A 257 -14.26 -11.67 13.20
N ASP A 258 -13.78 -11.45 11.98
CA ASP A 258 -14.20 -10.36 11.10
C ASP A 258 -15.65 -10.52 10.66
N VAL A 259 -16.07 -11.74 10.28
CA VAL A 259 -17.46 -12.06 9.91
C VAL A 259 -18.42 -11.84 11.09
N GLN A 260 -18.04 -12.18 12.32
CA GLN A 260 -18.90 -11.91 13.48
C GLN A 260 -18.89 -10.41 13.86
N LEU A 261 -17.77 -9.71 13.66
CA LEU A 261 -17.69 -8.25 13.87
C LEU A 261 -18.55 -7.50 12.83
N GLN A 262 -18.54 -7.95 11.57
CA GLN A 262 -19.43 -7.52 10.50
C GLN A 262 -20.90 -7.69 10.88
N ILE A 263 -21.30 -8.86 11.36
CA ILE A 263 -22.68 -9.16 11.78
C ILE A 263 -23.15 -8.21 12.89
N GLU A 264 -22.29 -7.91 13.86
CA GLU A 264 -22.62 -6.99 14.96
C GLU A 264 -22.69 -5.52 14.50
N CYS A 265 -21.86 -5.10 13.53
CA CYS A 265 -21.99 -3.80 12.86
C CYS A 265 -23.29 -3.71 12.05
N HIS A 266 -23.55 -4.68 11.17
CA HIS A 266 -24.76 -4.74 10.33
C HIS A 266 -26.04 -4.74 11.16
N SER A 267 -26.06 -5.49 12.26
CA SER A 267 -27.18 -5.56 13.21
C SER A 267 -27.32 -4.31 14.10
N GLN A 268 -26.46 -3.29 13.91
CA GLN A 268 -26.38 -2.07 14.71
C GLN A 268 -26.16 -2.32 16.23
N ARG A 269 -25.69 -3.53 16.59
CA ARG A 269 -25.29 -3.91 17.95
C ARG A 269 -23.95 -3.29 18.33
N LEU A 270 -23.13 -2.95 17.34
CA LEU A 270 -21.99 -2.05 17.43
C LEU A 270 -22.23 -0.83 16.52
N THR A 271 -21.81 0.35 16.98
CA THR A 271 -21.86 1.59 16.21
C THR A 271 -20.57 1.71 15.39
N CYS A 272 -20.59 1.23 14.16
CA CYS A 272 -19.40 1.16 13.30
C CYS A 272 -19.32 2.34 12.32
N VAL A 273 -18.09 2.70 11.95
CA VAL A 273 -17.75 3.68 10.90
C VAL A 273 -16.67 3.07 10.03
N SER A 274 -16.75 3.26 8.71
CA SER A 274 -15.74 2.76 7.76
C SER A 274 -15.19 3.86 6.88
N VAL A 275 -13.99 3.63 6.34
CA VAL A 275 -13.31 4.50 5.37
C VAL A 275 -13.17 3.75 4.06
N VAL A 276 -13.83 4.24 3.00
CA VAL A 276 -13.98 3.48 1.74
C VAL A 276 -13.65 4.34 0.50
N PRO A 277 -12.76 3.90 -0.40
CA PRO A 277 -11.83 2.78 -0.24
C PRO A 277 -10.97 2.91 1.02
N GLU A 278 -10.32 1.82 1.43
CA GLU A 278 -9.52 1.70 2.64
C GLU A 278 -8.12 2.32 2.54
N VAL A 279 -7.50 2.60 3.70
CA VAL A 279 -6.14 3.18 3.79
C VAL A 279 -5.08 2.18 4.26
N PHE A 280 -5.52 0.98 4.65
CA PHE A 280 -4.69 -0.16 5.01
C PHE A 280 -5.18 -1.39 4.22
N HIS A 281 -4.28 -2.13 3.59
CA HIS A 281 -4.63 -3.36 2.86
C HIS A 281 -3.59 -4.45 3.13
N GLN A 282 -3.98 -5.73 3.01
CA GLN A 282 -3.02 -6.84 3.05
C GLN A 282 -1.97 -6.67 1.93
N TYR A 283 -0.70 -6.79 2.29
CA TYR A 283 0.40 -7.00 1.35
C TYR A 283 0.41 -8.48 0.94
N PHE A 284 0.30 -8.73 -0.35
CA PHE A 284 0.36 -10.07 -0.92
C PHE A 284 1.79 -10.40 -1.33
N PRO A 285 2.44 -11.42 -0.72
CA PRO A 285 3.64 -11.99 -1.30
C PRO A 285 3.31 -12.70 -2.63
N PRO A 286 4.30 -12.90 -3.53
CA PRO A 286 4.08 -13.51 -4.83
C PRO A 286 3.30 -14.84 -4.78
N ALA A 287 2.23 -14.94 -5.59
CA ALA A 287 1.22 -15.99 -5.49
C ALA A 287 1.78 -17.43 -5.60
N GLN A 288 2.92 -17.64 -6.27
CA GLN A 288 3.59 -18.93 -6.36
C GLN A 288 4.16 -19.45 -5.02
N PHE A 289 4.16 -18.65 -3.95
CA PHE A 289 4.61 -19.06 -2.62
C PHE A 289 3.52 -19.85 -1.84
N GLY A 290 2.24 -19.74 -2.22
CA GLY A 290 1.16 -20.59 -1.69
C GLY A 290 0.81 -20.31 -0.22
N VAL A 291 1.31 -21.13 0.69
CA VAL A 291 1.09 -21.01 2.14
C VAL A 291 1.85 -19.78 2.66
N LYS A 292 1.15 -18.82 3.26
CA LYS A 292 1.70 -17.49 3.61
C LYS A 292 1.38 -17.03 5.04
N SER A 293 0.70 -17.85 5.85
CA SER A 293 0.19 -17.47 7.17
C SER A 293 0.04 -18.67 8.12
N ASP A 294 0.04 -18.41 9.43
CA ASP A 294 -0.26 -19.44 10.44
C ASP A 294 -1.72 -19.93 10.36
N VAL A 295 -2.62 -19.13 9.76
CA VAL A 295 -4.00 -19.51 9.44
C VAL A 295 -4.04 -20.55 8.31
N ASP A 296 -3.19 -20.43 7.29
CA ASP A 296 -3.03 -21.45 6.24
C ASP A 296 -2.50 -22.77 6.81
N ILE A 297 -1.49 -22.69 7.69
CA ILE A 297 -0.90 -23.85 8.37
C ILE A 297 -1.93 -24.52 9.30
N GLY A 298 -2.63 -23.74 10.12
CA GLY A 298 -3.72 -24.21 11.00
C GLY A 298 -4.90 -24.81 10.22
N ASN A 299 -5.10 -24.41 8.96
CA ASN A 299 -6.07 -24.99 8.04
C ASN A 299 -5.50 -26.13 7.17
N ASN A 300 -4.38 -26.73 7.61
CA ASN A 300 -3.75 -27.93 7.03
C ASN A 300 -3.31 -27.79 5.56
N LYS A 301 -2.96 -26.57 5.10
CA LYS A 301 -2.45 -26.37 3.73
C LYS A 301 -1.00 -26.83 3.52
N GLY A 302 -0.32 -27.28 4.58
CA GLY A 302 1.08 -27.72 4.57
C GLY A 302 2.04 -26.62 5.05
N ASP A 303 3.34 -26.91 4.97
CA ASP A 303 4.39 -25.94 5.30
C ASP A 303 4.55 -24.89 4.19
N GLY A 304 4.89 -23.65 4.58
CA GLY A 304 5.25 -22.58 3.64
C GLY A 304 6.71 -22.64 3.17
N PRO A 305 7.09 -21.79 2.20
CA PRO A 305 8.50 -21.50 1.92
C PRO A 305 9.24 -20.99 3.16
N VAL A 306 10.57 -21.15 3.18
CA VAL A 306 11.39 -20.53 4.24
C VAL A 306 11.30 -19.01 4.19
N GLU A 307 11.39 -18.38 5.36
CA GLU A 307 11.23 -16.94 5.60
C GLU A 307 11.92 -16.04 4.56
N GLU A 308 13.18 -16.35 4.22
CA GLU A 308 14.00 -15.58 3.28
C GLU A 308 13.43 -15.55 1.86
N THR A 309 12.57 -16.52 1.52
CA THR A 309 11.89 -16.59 0.22
C THR A 309 10.92 -15.43 0.05
N PHE A 310 10.17 -15.07 1.10
CA PHE A 310 9.19 -13.98 1.09
C PHE A 310 9.84 -12.60 0.94
N GLU A 311 11.08 -12.44 1.40
CA GLU A 311 11.84 -11.19 1.31
C GLU A 311 12.67 -11.10 0.00
N SER A 312 12.89 -12.24 -0.68
CA SER A 312 13.67 -12.32 -1.92
C SER A 312 12.99 -11.72 -3.17
N VAL A 313 11.66 -11.57 -3.17
CA VAL A 313 10.88 -11.06 -4.31
C VAL A 313 9.78 -10.12 -3.81
N MET A 314 9.71 -8.91 -4.37
CA MET A 314 8.65 -7.95 -4.07
C MET A 314 7.27 -8.49 -4.49
N GLY A 315 6.31 -8.36 -3.58
CA GLY A 315 4.90 -8.65 -3.81
C GLY A 315 4.10 -7.41 -4.25
N SER A 316 2.84 -7.34 -3.82
CA SER A 316 1.91 -6.26 -4.18
C SER A 316 0.93 -5.96 -3.06
N THR A 317 0.67 -4.68 -2.81
CA THR A 317 -0.44 -4.22 -1.97
C THR A 317 -1.52 -3.67 -2.90
N GLU A 318 -2.69 -4.30 -2.93
CA GLU A 318 -3.81 -3.83 -3.76
C GLU A 318 -4.44 -2.57 -3.16
N ASN A 319 -5.13 -1.77 -4.00
CA ASN A 319 -5.80 -0.48 -3.69
C ASN A 319 -4.91 0.67 -3.15
N ILE A 320 -3.71 0.37 -2.65
CA ILE A 320 -2.71 1.31 -2.15
C ILE A 320 -1.78 1.75 -3.29
N LEU A 321 -1.80 3.04 -3.64
CA LEU A 321 -1.02 3.57 -4.77
C LEU A 321 0.50 3.60 -4.52
N HIS A 322 0.93 4.05 -3.34
CA HIS A 322 2.35 4.15 -2.99
C HIS A 322 2.66 3.33 -1.72
N SER A 323 2.65 2.00 -1.87
CA SER A 323 2.97 1.02 -0.82
C SER A 323 4.22 1.38 -0.01
N ALA A 324 4.03 1.59 1.30
CA ALA A 324 5.11 1.90 2.22
C ALA A 324 6.04 0.69 2.43
N ARG A 325 5.49 -0.52 2.58
CA ARG A 325 6.23 -1.79 2.71
C ARG A 325 7.08 -2.05 1.47
N CYS A 326 6.53 -1.87 0.26
CA CYS A 326 7.30 -2.04 -0.97
C CYS A 326 8.44 -1.03 -1.08
N ARG A 327 8.14 0.26 -0.84
CA ARG A 327 9.13 1.32 -0.94
C ARG A 327 10.24 1.21 0.12
N ALA A 328 9.92 0.72 1.32
CA ALA A 328 10.89 0.53 2.39
C ALA A 328 11.87 -0.64 2.12
N LEU A 329 11.39 -1.74 1.54
CA LEU A 329 12.19 -2.96 1.33
C LEU A 329 12.91 -3.01 -0.03
N TRP A 330 12.29 -2.53 -1.12
CA TRP A 330 12.86 -2.62 -2.48
C TRP A 330 13.12 -1.26 -3.15
N GLY A 331 12.73 -0.14 -2.54
CA GLY A 331 13.00 1.21 -3.09
C GLY A 331 12.14 1.60 -4.29
N SER A 332 11.05 0.87 -4.52
CA SER A 332 10.01 1.10 -5.53
C SER A 332 8.63 0.83 -4.93
N ASP A 333 7.59 1.40 -5.52
CA ASP A 333 6.22 1.01 -5.18
C ASP A 333 5.90 -0.38 -5.76
N SER A 334 4.83 -1.01 -5.28
CA SER A 334 4.35 -2.31 -5.75
C SER A 334 4.09 -2.29 -7.27
N TYR A 335 4.56 -3.31 -7.99
CA TYR A 335 4.39 -3.37 -9.44
C TYR A 335 2.92 -3.58 -9.83
N SER A 336 2.23 -2.51 -10.23
CA SER A 336 1.07 -2.69 -11.11
C SER A 336 1.57 -3.15 -12.48
N VAL A 337 0.95 -4.20 -13.04
CA VAL A 337 1.19 -4.59 -14.44
C VAL A 337 0.81 -3.45 -15.41
N LEU A 338 -0.08 -2.56 -14.97
CA LEU A 338 -0.45 -1.36 -15.71
C LEU A 338 0.65 -0.30 -15.73
N ASP A 339 1.57 -0.20 -14.76
CA ASP A 339 2.67 0.79 -14.82
C ASP A 339 3.63 0.53 -16.00
N LEU A 340 3.83 -0.74 -16.35
CA LEU A 340 4.60 -1.13 -17.52
C LEU A 340 3.90 -0.68 -18.81
N LEU A 341 2.57 -0.85 -18.87
CA LEU A 341 1.73 -0.46 -20.01
C LEU A 341 1.52 1.06 -20.08
N TRP A 342 1.44 1.74 -18.94
CA TRP A 342 1.29 3.19 -18.82
C TRP A 342 2.60 3.90 -19.16
N SER A 343 3.75 3.31 -18.82
CA SER A 343 5.07 3.75 -19.30
C SER A 343 5.15 3.69 -20.83
N ILE A 344 4.70 2.59 -21.44
CA ILE A 344 4.62 2.44 -22.91
C ILE A 344 3.65 3.47 -23.52
N SER A 345 2.47 3.66 -22.90
CA SER A 345 1.46 4.65 -23.32
C SER A 345 1.97 6.10 -23.20
N ALA A 346 2.72 6.42 -22.15
CA ALA A 346 3.33 7.73 -21.93
C ALA A 346 4.47 8.02 -22.93
N ILE A 347 5.23 7.00 -23.34
CA ILE A 347 6.21 7.09 -24.43
C ILE A 347 5.50 7.39 -25.77
N SER A 348 4.37 6.71 -26.05
CA SER A 348 3.53 7.01 -27.22
C SER A 348 2.97 8.44 -27.20
N LYS A 349 2.41 8.90 -26.07
CA LYS A 349 1.85 10.25 -25.93
C LYS A 349 2.93 11.36 -26.00
N ARG A 350 4.15 11.11 -25.52
CA ARG A 350 5.28 12.07 -25.61
C ARG A 350 5.93 12.15 -26.99
N SER A 351 5.67 11.19 -27.89
CA SER A 351 6.22 11.17 -29.25
C SER A 351 5.27 11.72 -30.32
N GLY A 352 4.04 12.09 -29.96
CA GLY A 352 3.11 12.80 -30.84
C GLY A 352 2.39 11.94 -31.88
N TYR A 353 2.45 10.61 -31.77
CA TYR A 353 1.78 9.69 -32.69
C TYR A 353 0.37 9.32 -32.21
N ASP A 354 -0.64 9.57 -33.05
CA ASP A 354 -2.01 9.08 -32.83
C ASP A 354 -2.08 7.58 -33.19
N VAL A 355 -2.47 6.76 -32.23
CA VAL A 355 -2.44 5.29 -32.34
C VAL A 355 -3.74 4.77 -32.96
N GLU A 356 -3.92 5.01 -34.27
CA GLU A 356 -4.92 4.28 -35.04
C GLU A 356 -4.42 2.87 -35.41
N ARG A 357 -5.05 1.85 -34.79
CA ARG A 357 -5.04 0.42 -35.17
C ARG A 357 -3.81 -0.08 -35.95
N ARG A 358 -2.79 -0.60 -35.24
CA ARG A 358 -1.93 -1.69 -35.74
C ARG A 358 -1.60 -2.66 -34.61
N SER A 359 -1.48 -3.95 -34.96
CA SER A 359 -1.10 -5.02 -34.05
C SER A 359 0.42 -5.09 -33.85
N ILE A 360 0.84 -5.49 -32.65
CA ILE A 360 2.26 -5.64 -32.29
C ILE A 360 2.67 -7.09 -32.54
N THR A 361 3.71 -7.30 -33.35
CA THR A 361 4.31 -8.62 -33.56
C THR A 361 5.64 -8.70 -32.82
N ILE A 362 5.67 -9.42 -31.70
CA ILE A 362 6.92 -9.68 -30.96
C ILE A 362 7.68 -10.80 -31.67
N ARG A 363 9.00 -10.66 -31.76
CA ARG A 363 9.95 -11.70 -32.17
C ARG A 363 11.07 -11.76 -31.13
N TYR A 364 11.75 -12.91 -31.04
CA TYR A 364 12.88 -13.10 -30.13
C TYR A 364 13.98 -13.92 -30.82
N TRP A 365 15.23 -13.67 -30.43
CA TRP A 365 16.40 -14.35 -30.96
C TRP A 365 17.40 -14.63 -29.84
N VAL A 366 17.88 -15.87 -29.76
CA VAL A 366 18.96 -16.27 -28.85
C VAL A 366 20.29 -16.26 -29.63
N ILE A 367 21.30 -15.57 -29.10
CA ILE A 367 22.66 -15.53 -29.66
C ILE A 367 23.65 -15.86 -28.55
N THR A 368 24.38 -16.96 -28.71
CA THR A 368 25.40 -17.41 -27.75
C THR A 368 26.78 -16.98 -28.23
N LEU A 369 27.58 -16.36 -27.35
CA LEU A 369 29.00 -16.08 -27.59
C LEU A 369 29.87 -16.88 -26.60
N PRO A 370 30.82 -17.71 -27.07
CA PRO A 370 31.70 -18.47 -26.19
C PRO A 370 32.81 -17.60 -25.59
N LYS A 371 33.39 -18.09 -24.48
CA LYS A 371 34.51 -17.46 -23.75
C LYS A 371 35.70 -17.19 -24.66
N LYS A 372 36.12 -15.93 -24.75
CA LYS A 372 37.32 -15.51 -25.51
C LYS A 372 38.59 -15.78 -24.70
N ASP A 373 39.04 -17.03 -24.66
CA ASP A 373 40.46 -17.32 -24.49
C ASP A 373 41.23 -16.91 -25.78
N SER A 374 42.52 -16.64 -25.65
CA SER A 374 43.20 -15.69 -26.53
C SER A 374 43.82 -16.27 -27.82
N SER A 375 43.00 -16.71 -28.77
CA SER A 375 43.38 -16.80 -30.20
C SER A 375 42.20 -17.03 -31.15
N GLU A 376 42.27 -16.44 -32.36
CA GLU A 376 41.41 -16.65 -33.54
C GLU A 376 39.96 -16.09 -33.49
N MET A 377 39.24 -16.22 -34.62
CA MET A 377 38.01 -15.49 -35.00
C MET A 377 36.88 -16.44 -35.46
N PRO A 378 35.61 -15.96 -35.63
CA PRO A 378 34.44 -16.75 -35.25
C PRO A 378 33.83 -17.66 -36.34
N ILE A 379 33.00 -18.60 -35.87
CA ILE A 379 31.99 -19.32 -36.65
C ILE A 379 30.59 -18.83 -36.20
N LEU A 380 29.66 -18.69 -37.15
CA LEU A 380 28.31 -18.13 -36.94
C LEU A 380 27.36 -19.10 -36.20
N PRO A 381 26.50 -18.61 -35.28
CA PRO A 381 25.43 -19.41 -34.68
C PRO A 381 24.22 -19.57 -35.62
N THR A 382 23.54 -20.72 -35.53
CA THR A 382 22.37 -21.07 -36.33
C THR A 382 21.08 -20.45 -35.81
N ARG A 383 20.16 -20.13 -36.73
CA ARG A 383 18.85 -19.50 -36.42
C ARG A 383 17.73 -20.54 -36.27
N THR A 384 16.82 -20.31 -35.33
CA THR A 384 15.49 -20.94 -35.24
C THR A 384 14.50 -19.89 -34.74
N THR A 385 13.23 -19.98 -35.12
CA THR A 385 12.25 -18.89 -34.91
C THR A 385 10.87 -19.46 -34.59
N CYS A 386 10.18 -18.87 -33.61
CA CYS A 386 8.76 -19.08 -33.35
C CYS A 386 8.05 -17.71 -33.21
N MET A 387 6.72 -17.66 -33.36
CA MET A 387 5.98 -16.38 -33.44
C MET A 387 4.53 -16.52 -32.93
N MET A 388 4.05 -15.50 -32.21
CA MET A 388 2.64 -15.33 -31.79
C MET A 388 2.20 -13.86 -31.95
N SER A 389 0.90 -13.59 -31.93
CA SER A 389 0.33 -12.26 -32.18
C SER A 389 -1.05 -12.11 -31.50
N PHE A 390 -1.40 -10.88 -31.08
CA PHE A 390 -2.66 -10.53 -30.42
C PHE A 390 -3.15 -9.13 -30.87
N GLU A 391 -4.45 -8.83 -30.68
CA GLU A 391 -5.10 -7.55 -31.04
C GLU A 391 -6.02 -7.02 -29.92
N LEU A 392 -6.20 -5.69 -29.83
CA LEU A 392 -7.02 -4.98 -28.83
C LEU A 392 -7.73 -3.74 -29.44
N PHE A 393 -8.80 -3.25 -28.81
CA PHE A 393 -9.70 -2.19 -29.33
C PHE A 393 -9.86 -0.97 -28.39
N ARG A 394 -10.28 0.19 -28.95
CA ARG A 394 -10.52 1.50 -28.28
C ARG A 394 -11.96 1.66 -27.75
N PRO A 395 -12.18 2.58 -26.79
CA PRO A 395 -13.02 3.78 -27.01
C PRO A 395 -12.22 5.10 -26.94
N SER A 396 -12.86 6.28 -27.06
CA SER A 396 -12.23 7.49 -27.63
C SER A 396 -12.63 8.86 -27.04
N ASN A 397 -11.85 9.89 -27.45
CA ASN A 397 -12.01 11.36 -27.26
C ASN A 397 -11.45 11.87 -25.90
N LEU A 398 -10.82 13.06 -25.75
CA LEU A 398 -10.26 14.11 -26.63
C LEU A 398 -9.22 14.91 -25.75
N ALA A 399 -8.41 15.91 -26.12
CA ALA A 399 -8.12 16.71 -27.32
C ALA A 399 -6.65 17.21 -27.28
N LEU A 400 -6.28 18.33 -27.94
CA LEU A 400 -4.95 18.95 -27.87
C LEU A 400 -4.96 20.49 -27.76
N LEU A 401 -3.87 21.05 -27.20
CA LEU A 401 -3.33 22.38 -27.55
C LEU A 401 -1.80 22.37 -27.34
N PHE A 402 -1.06 23.12 -28.17
CA PHE A 402 0.40 23.01 -28.32
C PHE A 402 1.23 24.00 -27.47
N ALA A 403 2.40 23.55 -27.01
CA ALA A 403 3.60 24.37 -26.73
C ALA A 403 4.86 23.53 -27.02
N ASN A 404 6.03 24.16 -27.18
CA ASN A 404 7.12 23.58 -27.98
C ASN A 404 8.54 23.70 -27.35
N VAL A 405 9.45 22.85 -27.85
CA VAL A 405 10.93 22.87 -27.76
C VAL A 405 11.67 22.45 -26.46
N PHE A 406 12.79 21.77 -26.73
CA PHE A 406 14.03 21.55 -25.95
C PHE A 406 14.27 20.21 -25.22
N SER A 407 15.27 19.51 -25.73
CA SER A 407 15.83 18.26 -25.24
C SER A 407 16.86 18.48 -24.11
N ARG A 408 16.89 17.53 -23.18
CA ARG A 408 18.01 17.28 -22.26
C ARG A 408 18.24 15.77 -22.19
N PRO A 409 19.49 15.29 -21.97
CA PRO A 409 19.73 13.89 -21.70
C PRO A 409 19.03 13.46 -20.40
N GLN A 410 18.31 12.33 -20.44
CA GLN A 410 17.74 11.71 -19.25
C GLN A 410 18.85 10.99 -18.45
N PRO A 411 18.83 11.00 -17.11
CA PRO A 411 19.74 10.19 -16.32
C PRO A 411 19.35 8.70 -16.44
N GLN A 412 20.30 7.86 -16.83
CA GLN A 412 20.13 6.40 -16.75
C GLN A 412 20.14 5.99 -15.26
N LYS A 413 19.02 5.46 -14.76
CA LYS A 413 18.90 4.92 -13.40
C LYS A 413 19.27 3.44 -13.42
N PHE A 414 20.48 3.11 -12.96
CA PHE A 414 20.91 1.73 -12.75
C PHE A 414 20.38 1.20 -11.41
N VAL A 415 19.92 -0.04 -11.40
CA VAL A 415 19.51 -0.79 -10.20
C VAL A 415 20.44 -1.99 -10.07
N VAL A 416 20.99 -2.23 -8.88
CA VAL A 416 21.98 -3.28 -8.62
C VAL A 416 21.53 -4.09 -7.40
N PRO A 417 21.40 -5.43 -7.48
CA PRO A 417 21.07 -6.27 -6.33
C PRO A 417 22.16 -6.20 -5.24
N ALA A 418 21.74 -6.17 -3.97
CA ALA A 418 22.63 -5.85 -2.84
C ALA A 418 23.48 -7.03 -2.32
N CYS A 419 23.19 -8.28 -2.70
CA CYS A 419 23.77 -9.48 -2.08
C CYS A 419 25.00 -10.00 -2.86
N ARG A 420 26.20 -9.72 -2.34
CA ARG A 420 27.49 -10.22 -2.85
C ARG A 420 28.01 -11.37 -2.00
N ASN A 421 28.45 -12.47 -2.62
CA ASN A 421 29.23 -13.52 -1.95
C ASN A 421 30.52 -13.81 -2.72
N GLU A 422 31.58 -13.09 -2.35
CA GLU A 422 32.86 -13.04 -3.09
C GLU A 422 33.58 -14.38 -3.19
N ASN A 423 33.39 -15.26 -2.21
CA ASN A 423 34.09 -16.54 -2.11
C ASN A 423 33.30 -17.72 -2.71
N ALA A 424 32.14 -17.46 -3.33
CA ALA A 424 31.27 -18.53 -3.84
C ALA A 424 31.53 -18.89 -5.30
N THR A 425 31.72 -20.19 -5.55
CA THR A 425 31.81 -20.76 -6.89
C THR A 425 30.45 -20.68 -7.58
N ALA A 426 30.34 -19.82 -8.58
CA ALA A 426 29.13 -19.66 -9.38
C ALA A 426 28.89 -20.90 -10.27
N VAL A 427 27.65 -21.41 -10.26
CA VAL A 427 27.22 -22.54 -11.10
C VAL A 427 26.23 -22.04 -12.15
N THR A 428 26.50 -22.34 -13.43
CA THR A 428 25.56 -22.07 -14.52
C THR A 428 24.65 -23.28 -14.73
N GLN A 429 23.36 -23.12 -14.47
CA GLN A 429 22.34 -24.13 -14.78
C GLN A 429 21.55 -23.71 -16.03
N TYR A 430 21.49 -24.60 -17.02
CA TYR A 430 20.56 -24.47 -18.14
C TYR A 430 19.24 -25.15 -17.77
N THR A 431 18.15 -24.40 -17.91
CA THR A 431 16.79 -24.93 -17.79
C THR A 431 16.07 -24.66 -19.11
N SER A 432 15.40 -25.69 -19.64
CA SER A 432 14.64 -25.60 -20.89
C SER A 432 13.31 -26.33 -20.73
N GLY A 433 12.24 -25.74 -21.25
CA GLY A 433 10.87 -26.24 -21.08
C GLY A 433 9.91 -25.58 -22.08
N ARG A 434 8.78 -26.24 -22.35
CA ARG A 434 7.81 -25.76 -23.35
C ARG A 434 7.16 -24.42 -23.00
N ASP A 435 7.14 -24.09 -21.71
CA ASP A 435 6.25 -23.06 -21.15
C ASP A 435 6.99 -21.79 -20.68
N GLY A 436 8.32 -21.68 -20.89
CA GLY A 436 9.02 -20.43 -20.58
C GLY A 436 10.56 -20.43 -20.75
N PHE A 437 11.06 -19.32 -21.31
CA PHE A 437 12.43 -18.79 -21.29
C PHE A 437 13.60 -19.80 -21.11
N ASP A 438 14.08 -20.33 -22.24
CA ASP A 438 15.37 -21.03 -22.33
C ASP A 438 16.53 -20.06 -22.08
N ALA A 439 17.12 -20.09 -20.87
CA ALA A 439 18.28 -19.28 -20.54
C ALA A 439 19.21 -20.00 -19.53
N PRO A 440 20.54 -19.76 -19.59
CA PRO A 440 21.40 -20.04 -18.45
C PRO A 440 20.98 -19.15 -17.27
N LYS A 441 20.94 -19.75 -16.07
CA LYS A 441 20.90 -19.02 -14.80
C LYS A 441 22.20 -19.27 -14.06
N VAL A 442 22.87 -18.21 -13.62
CA VAL A 442 24.05 -18.30 -12.77
C VAL A 442 23.69 -18.08 -11.31
N HIS A 443 24.07 -19.02 -10.44
CA HIS A 443 23.88 -18.87 -9.00
C HIS A 443 25.08 -19.41 -8.19
N PRO A 444 25.53 -18.69 -7.14
CA PRO A 444 25.27 -17.26 -6.90
C PRO A 444 26.01 -16.38 -7.91
N ILE A 445 25.60 -15.12 -8.02
CA ILE A 445 26.28 -14.11 -8.85
C ILE A 445 27.58 -13.70 -8.15
N ASN A 446 28.69 -13.65 -8.88
CA ASN A 446 29.98 -13.19 -8.35
C ASN A 446 30.67 -12.19 -9.30
N ALA A 447 31.86 -11.70 -8.93
CA ALA A 447 32.57 -10.67 -9.68
C ALA A 447 33.04 -11.08 -11.10
N THR A 448 32.85 -12.34 -11.49
CA THR A 448 33.29 -12.89 -12.80
C THR A 448 32.13 -13.39 -13.67
N THR A 449 30.90 -13.35 -13.17
CA THR A 449 29.71 -13.89 -13.86
C THR A 449 28.59 -12.87 -13.95
N TYR A 450 27.86 -12.91 -15.06
CA TYR A 450 26.68 -12.08 -15.29
C TYR A 450 25.72 -12.77 -16.25
N ASP A 451 24.43 -12.65 -15.98
CA ASP A 451 23.36 -13.07 -16.89
C ASP A 451 22.81 -11.83 -17.62
N TRP A 452 22.30 -12.01 -18.84
CA TRP A 452 21.63 -10.94 -19.58
C TRP A 452 20.60 -11.51 -20.55
N TRP A 453 19.54 -10.73 -20.79
CA TRP A 453 18.52 -11.02 -21.79
C TRP A 453 18.05 -9.72 -22.43
N TRP A 454 17.77 -9.77 -23.73
CA TRP A 454 17.32 -8.63 -24.50
C TRP A 454 15.99 -8.93 -25.19
N PHE A 455 15.21 -7.87 -25.38
CA PHE A 455 13.97 -7.86 -26.14
C PHE A 455 14.09 -6.76 -27.18
N ASP A 456 13.53 -6.96 -28.37
CA ASP A 456 13.44 -5.90 -29.36
C ASP A 456 12.06 -5.73 -30.00
N ALA A 457 11.77 -4.47 -30.30
CA ALA A 457 10.61 -4.04 -31.06
C ALA A 457 11.11 -3.33 -32.32
N ILE A 458 11.08 -4.04 -33.44
CA ILE A 458 11.33 -3.51 -34.78
C ILE A 458 9.98 -3.07 -35.36
N GLN A 459 9.82 -1.77 -35.62
CA GLN A 459 8.70 -1.25 -36.39
C GLN A 459 8.73 -1.84 -37.81
N GLN A 460 7.58 -2.06 -38.46
CA GLN A 460 7.59 -2.33 -39.91
C GLN A 460 8.02 -1.06 -40.66
N PRO A 461 8.82 -1.14 -41.75
CA PRO A 461 9.28 0.04 -42.48
C PRO A 461 8.10 0.88 -42.98
N VAL A 462 8.09 2.16 -42.63
CA VAL A 462 7.06 3.13 -43.02
C VAL A 462 7.61 4.01 -44.13
N PRO A 463 6.97 4.10 -45.31
CA PRO A 463 7.37 5.05 -46.35
C PRO A 463 7.34 6.49 -45.83
N THR A 464 8.39 7.25 -46.11
CA THR A 464 8.47 8.69 -45.79
C THR A 464 8.12 9.55 -47.02
N GLU A 465 7.72 10.80 -46.79
CA GLU A 465 7.21 11.70 -47.86
C GLU A 465 8.25 12.06 -48.93
N ASP A 466 9.54 11.86 -48.63
CA ASP A 466 10.69 11.99 -49.53
C ASP A 466 10.95 10.74 -50.39
N GLY A 467 10.15 9.68 -50.24
CA GLY A 467 10.33 8.40 -50.92
C GLY A 467 11.28 7.42 -50.21
N GLY A 468 11.79 7.78 -49.03
CA GLY A 468 12.55 6.88 -48.17
C GLY A 468 11.69 5.86 -47.41
N GLN A 469 12.32 5.14 -46.49
CA GLN A 469 11.64 4.33 -45.48
C GLN A 469 12.24 4.64 -44.11
N SER A 470 11.37 4.95 -43.14
CA SER A 470 11.73 5.11 -41.73
C SER A 470 11.36 3.84 -40.95
N GLN A 471 12.20 3.47 -40.00
CA GLN A 471 12.01 2.27 -39.18
C GLN A 471 12.55 2.50 -37.78
N ALA A 472 11.67 2.63 -36.79
CA ALA A 472 12.09 2.65 -35.38
C ALA A 472 12.51 1.25 -34.93
N HIS A 473 13.59 1.19 -34.15
CA HIS A 473 14.04 -0.01 -33.45
C HIS A 473 14.25 0.34 -31.98
N ILE A 474 13.69 -0.46 -31.09
CA ILE A 474 13.91 -0.36 -29.65
C ILE A 474 14.51 -1.68 -29.19
N VAL A 475 15.69 -1.62 -28.57
CA VAL A 475 16.34 -2.76 -27.89
C VAL A 475 16.33 -2.47 -26.40
N ILE A 476 15.77 -3.39 -25.61
CA ILE A 476 15.77 -3.34 -24.15
C ILE A 476 16.60 -4.51 -23.65
N THR A 477 17.78 -4.23 -23.10
CA THR A 477 18.66 -5.26 -22.52
C THR A 477 18.69 -5.16 -21.01
N PHE A 478 18.32 -6.26 -20.35
CA PHE A 478 18.42 -6.47 -18.91
C PHE A 478 19.74 -7.17 -18.61
N TYR A 479 20.39 -6.79 -17.52
CA TYR A 479 21.65 -7.37 -17.05
C TYR A 479 21.54 -7.70 -15.57
N ASN A 480 22.13 -8.82 -15.16
CA ASN A 480 22.27 -9.23 -13.77
C ASN A 480 23.77 -9.25 -13.44
N LEU A 481 24.27 -8.16 -12.85
CA LEU A 481 25.69 -7.82 -12.75
C LEU A 481 26.13 -7.63 -11.29
N GLY A 482 27.35 -8.07 -10.98
CA GLY A 482 28.06 -7.60 -9.79
C GLY A 482 28.43 -6.11 -9.89
N SER A 483 28.37 -5.41 -8.76
CA SER A 483 28.47 -3.94 -8.68
C SER A 483 29.73 -3.32 -9.30
N GLU A 484 30.87 -4.01 -9.28
CA GLU A 484 32.16 -3.52 -9.79
C GLU A 484 32.26 -3.47 -11.33
N VAL A 485 31.35 -4.11 -12.07
CA VAL A 485 31.42 -4.14 -13.56
C VAL A 485 30.95 -2.81 -14.18
N LEU A 486 30.26 -1.95 -13.43
CA LEU A 486 29.66 -0.71 -13.93
C LEU A 486 30.67 0.44 -14.16
N THR A 487 31.92 0.33 -13.70
CA THR A 487 32.93 1.37 -13.94
C THR A 487 33.54 1.31 -15.35
N GLU A 488 33.07 2.22 -16.20
CA GLU A 488 33.65 2.71 -17.47
C GLU A 488 33.83 1.76 -18.68
N GLN A 489 33.96 0.44 -18.51
CA GLN A 489 34.28 -0.45 -19.65
C GLN A 489 33.07 -1.01 -20.40
N PHE A 490 31.96 -1.33 -19.70
CA PHE A 490 30.83 -2.03 -20.30
C PHE A 490 30.06 -1.21 -21.37
N PRO A 491 29.67 0.06 -21.11
CA PRO A 491 28.87 0.84 -22.06
C PRO A 491 29.56 1.12 -23.40
N LYS A 492 30.90 1.13 -23.44
CA LYS A 492 31.68 1.49 -24.64
C LYS A 492 31.64 0.41 -25.72
N ARG A 493 31.53 -0.88 -25.36
CA ARG A 493 31.56 -2.00 -26.33
C ARG A 493 30.21 -2.28 -27.00
N LEU A 494 29.11 -1.83 -26.43
CA LEU A 494 27.76 -1.98 -27.01
C LEU A 494 27.46 -0.94 -28.10
N ALA A 495 28.27 0.11 -28.22
CA ALA A 495 28.19 1.11 -29.29
C ALA A 495 29.02 0.72 -30.54
N GLU A 496 29.62 -0.48 -30.55
CA GLU A 496 30.52 -0.98 -31.59
C GLU A 496 29.97 -2.23 -32.34
N TRP A 497 28.70 -2.59 -32.11
CA TRP A 497 28.02 -3.78 -32.65
C TRP A 497 26.71 -3.44 -33.36
#